data_AF-K2RXT3-F1
#
_entry.id   AF-K2RXT3-F1
#
_cell.length_a   1.000
_cell.length_b   1.000
_cell.length_c   1.000
_cell.angle_alpha   90.00
_cell.angle_beta   90.00
_cell.angle_gamma   90.00
#
_symmetry.space_group_name_H-M   'P 1'
#
loop_
_entity.id
_entity.type
_entity.pdbx_description
1 polymer ?
#
loop_
_entity_poly.entity_id
_entity_poly.type
_entity_poly.pdbx_seq_one_letter_code
_entity_poly.pdbx_strand_id
1 'polypeptide(L)'
;LEGSIFFVISQASSLDPEKKLPVFLYIVRHERAGFSSSAIYVYSWHPFAVSIMTSPTFKSTLKITHVGTATAVLNIDGVNLLTDPFFSPAGTEFDVGIATLKNADGPALGLADLPPIDAVLLSHEDHPDNLDELGRKLLDGRKVLTTVDGAKNLQPRPGVRGLRPWETVPLVAGGKHFRITGTPCQHLPGGECTGFIIESDSFGSNEGLPNVIYFSGDTVYIDELTRIREKYHVTVALLNLGAAVAPLPNGPVQITMDGKQAARLFREIKADILVPMHFESWGHFTQFGKDLARVFEAEDIQDKVCWLTPGEEKEVI
;
A
#
# COMPACT_ATOMS: atom_id res chain seq x y z
N LEU A 1 18.13 56.52 16.51
CA LEU A 1 19.15 56.54 15.44
C LEU A 1 19.87 55.21 15.51
N GLU A 2 19.17 54.13 15.15
CA GLU A 2 19.04 53.60 13.78
C GLU A 2 20.32 52.96 13.28
N GLY A 3 20.16 51.72 12.84
CA GLY A 3 21.14 50.97 12.06
C GLY A 3 20.50 49.71 11.52
N SER A 4 19.29 49.83 10.95
CA SER A 4 18.64 48.74 10.22
C SER A 4 19.51 48.38 9.04
N ILE A 5 19.96 47.11 8.98
CA ILE A 5 20.67 46.58 7.83
C ILE A 5 19.63 46.28 6.76
N PHE A 6 19.61 47.08 5.68
CA PHE A 6 18.75 46.82 4.53
C PHE A 6 19.50 45.92 3.54
N PHE A 7 18.93 44.74 3.25
CA PHE A 7 19.36 43.91 2.14
C PHE A 7 18.48 44.25 0.93
N VAL A 8 19.05 44.91 -0.06
CA VAL A 8 18.40 45.05 -1.38
C VAL A 8 18.87 43.88 -2.24
N ILE A 9 18.01 42.89 -2.41
CA ILE A 9 18.25 41.76 -3.31
C ILE A 9 17.62 42.12 -4.66
N SER A 10 18.42 42.57 -5.63
CA SER A 10 17.98 42.70 -7.01
C SER A 10 18.34 41.43 -7.78
N GLN A 11 17.34 40.71 -8.28
CA GLN A 11 17.53 39.53 -9.11
C GLN A 11 17.78 39.96 -10.56
N ALA A 12 18.92 39.59 -11.13
CA ALA A 12 19.14 39.67 -12.57
C ALA A 12 19.43 38.26 -13.09
N SER A 13 18.57 37.77 -13.98
CA SER A 13 18.79 36.51 -14.70
C SER A 13 19.46 36.82 -16.03
N SER A 14 20.64 36.26 -16.28
CA SER A 14 21.18 36.13 -17.64
C SER A 14 21.44 34.66 -17.94
N LEU A 15 21.10 34.24 -19.15
CA LEU A 15 21.46 32.93 -19.66
C LEU A 15 22.90 32.98 -20.17
N ASP A 16 23.74 32.06 -19.69
CA ASP A 16 25.06 31.80 -20.28
C ASP A 16 24.85 31.21 -21.69
N PRO A 17 25.38 31.83 -22.77
CA PRO A 17 25.15 31.37 -24.12
C PRO A 17 25.76 30.00 -24.43
N GLU A 18 26.71 29.49 -23.64
CA GLU A 18 27.30 28.15 -23.85
C GLU A 18 26.75 27.06 -22.93
N LYS A 19 26.14 27.42 -21.80
CA LYS A 19 25.56 26.47 -20.85
C LYS A 19 24.16 26.97 -20.49
N LYS A 20 23.12 26.27 -20.96
CA LYS A 20 21.69 26.53 -20.70
C LYS A 20 21.30 26.37 -19.22
N LEU A 21 22.04 26.95 -18.29
CA LEU A 21 21.76 26.99 -16.87
C LEU A 21 21.48 28.45 -16.49
N PRO A 22 20.40 28.72 -15.72
CA PRO A 22 20.16 30.06 -15.21
C PRO A 22 21.24 30.43 -14.20
N VAL A 23 22.01 31.48 -14.49
CA VAL A 23 22.96 32.07 -13.55
C VAL A 23 22.25 33.23 -12.84
N PHE A 24 22.11 33.13 -11.52
CA PHE A 24 21.58 34.21 -10.70
C PHE A 24 22.73 35.00 -10.09
N LEU A 25 22.83 36.27 -10.46
CA LEU A 25 23.81 37.18 -9.88
C LEU A 25 23.17 37.96 -8.73
N TYR A 26 23.73 37.82 -7.54
CA TYR A 26 23.32 38.60 -6.37
C TYR A 26 24.38 39.67 -6.08
N ILE A 27 23.98 40.94 -6.16
CA ILE A 27 24.83 42.07 -5.77
C ILE A 27 24.44 42.45 -4.34
N VAL A 28 25.32 42.15 -3.39
CA VAL A 28 25.14 42.60 -1.99
C VAL A 28 25.88 43.92 -1.83
N ARG A 29 25.13 45.01 -1.63
CA ARG A 29 25.70 46.29 -1.19
C ARG A 29 25.67 46.39 0.32
N HIS A 30 26.83 46.62 0.92
CA HIS A 30 26.93 47.05 2.31
C HIS A 30 27.00 48.58 2.37
N GLU A 31 26.01 49.21 3.00
CA GLU A 31 26.08 50.63 3.34
C GLU A 31 26.22 50.78 4.86
N ARG A 32 27.37 51.28 5.30
CA ARG A 32 27.55 51.92 6.61
C ARG A 32 27.93 53.37 6.37
N ALA A 33 27.44 54.27 7.22
CA ALA A 33 27.73 55.70 7.13
C ALA A 33 29.25 55.95 6.98
N GLY A 34 29.65 56.41 5.79
CA GLY A 34 31.01 56.86 5.49
C GLY A 34 31.91 55.92 4.67
N PHE A 35 31.51 54.68 4.33
CA PHE A 35 32.31 53.80 3.47
C PHE A 35 31.45 52.94 2.54
N SER A 36 31.74 52.97 1.24
CA SER A 36 31.16 52.08 0.23
C SER A 36 32.23 51.10 -0.26
N SER A 37 31.98 49.80 -0.12
CA SER A 37 32.71 48.77 -0.86
C SER A 37 31.71 47.78 -1.45
N SER A 38 31.82 47.51 -2.75
CA SER A 38 31.04 46.49 -3.45
C SER A 38 31.91 45.25 -3.65
N ALA A 39 31.45 44.10 -3.13
CA ALA A 39 32.03 42.79 -3.42
C ALA A 39 31.03 41.99 -4.26
N ILE A 40 31.50 41.41 -5.37
CA ILE A 40 30.70 40.53 -6.22
C ILE A 40 31.03 39.09 -5.81
N TYR A 41 30.03 38.36 -5.32
CA TYR A 41 30.15 36.93 -5.04
C TYR A 41 29.42 36.15 -6.13
N VAL A 42 30.13 35.28 -6.83
CA VAL A 42 29.56 34.37 -7.83
C VAL A 42 29.46 32.98 -7.20
N TYR A 43 28.24 32.51 -6.98
CA TYR A 43 27.98 31.16 -6.49
C TYR A 43 27.45 30.29 -7.63
N SER A 44 28.13 29.20 -7.96
CA SER A 44 27.62 28.17 -8.86
C SER A 44 26.80 27.16 -8.05
N TRP A 45 25.47 27.25 -8.13
CA TRP A 45 24.59 26.21 -7.59
C TRP A 45 24.42 25.08 -8.61
N HIS A 46 24.60 23.83 -8.17
CA HIS A 46 23.99 22.69 -8.85
C HIS A 46 22.48 22.77 -8.58
N PRO A 47 21.60 22.56 -9.58
CA PRO A 47 20.17 22.63 -9.36
C PRO A 47 19.77 21.47 -8.45
N PHE A 48 19.60 21.75 -7.16
CA PHE A 48 18.70 20.95 -6.35
C PHE A 48 17.31 21.13 -6.95
N ALA A 49 16.73 20.02 -7.41
CA ALA A 49 15.34 20.00 -7.82
C ALA A 49 14.52 20.55 -6.65
N VAL A 50 13.92 21.73 -6.84
CA VAL A 50 12.87 22.22 -5.94
C VAL A 50 11.70 21.28 -6.18
N SER A 51 11.59 20.24 -5.35
CA SER A 51 10.37 19.44 -5.25
C SER A 51 9.29 20.39 -4.79
N ILE A 52 8.46 20.86 -5.72
CA ILE A 52 7.23 21.56 -5.38
C ILE A 52 6.42 20.53 -4.59
N MET A 53 6.38 20.68 -3.26
CA MET A 53 5.55 19.84 -2.40
C MET A 53 4.10 20.10 -2.79
N THR A 54 3.59 19.28 -3.70
CA THR A 54 2.16 19.19 -3.98
C THR A 54 1.49 18.81 -2.67
N SER A 55 0.53 19.61 -2.21
CA SER A 55 -0.29 19.26 -1.05
C SER A 55 -0.83 17.83 -1.22
N PRO A 56 -1.00 17.05 -0.13
CA PRO A 56 -1.54 15.69 -0.23
C PRO A 56 -2.82 15.71 -1.08
N THR A 57 -2.80 14.99 -2.20
CA THR A 57 -3.95 14.88 -3.10
C THR A 57 -5.02 14.02 -2.44
N PHE A 58 -4.59 13.07 -1.60
CA PHE A 58 -5.45 12.32 -0.69
C PHE A 58 -5.99 13.24 0.44
N LYS A 59 -7.31 13.23 0.64
CA LYS A 59 -8.01 14.12 1.59
C LYS A 59 -8.58 13.41 2.82
N SER A 60 -8.24 12.14 2.99
CA SER A 60 -8.60 11.31 4.14
C SER A 60 -7.36 10.87 4.89
N THR A 61 -7.57 10.22 6.03
CA THR A 61 -6.53 9.55 6.81
C THR A 61 -6.65 8.04 6.62
N LEU A 62 -5.50 7.37 6.44
CA LEU A 62 -5.38 5.92 6.48
C LEU A 62 -4.37 5.55 7.54
N LYS A 63 -4.83 4.80 8.55
CA LYS A 63 -3.95 4.09 9.47
C LYS A 63 -4.07 2.60 9.27
N ILE A 64 -2.95 1.90 9.42
CA ILE A 64 -2.91 0.45 9.28
C ILE A 64 -2.30 -0.15 10.54
N THR A 65 -2.99 -1.17 11.07
CA THR A 65 -2.45 -2.05 12.12
C THR A 65 -2.30 -3.44 11.53
N HIS A 66 -1.05 -3.87 11.31
CA HIS A 66 -0.77 -5.23 10.83
C HIS A 66 -0.96 -6.22 11.98
N VAL A 67 -1.80 -7.23 11.77
CA VAL A 67 -2.06 -8.27 12.79
C VAL A 67 -1.15 -9.46 12.55
N GLY A 68 -0.96 -9.87 11.30
CA GLY A 68 -0.08 -10.97 10.92
C GLY A 68 -0.42 -11.47 9.52
N THR A 69 0.52 -12.10 8.82
CA THR A 69 0.30 -12.62 7.45
C THR A 69 -0.35 -11.56 6.53
N ALA A 70 -1.56 -11.82 5.99
CA ALA A 70 -2.37 -10.87 5.21
C ALA A 70 -3.43 -10.13 6.06
N THR A 71 -3.52 -10.40 7.37
CA THR A 71 -4.47 -9.76 8.28
C THR A 71 -3.99 -8.38 8.70
N ALA A 72 -4.77 -7.36 8.36
CA ALA A 72 -4.56 -5.99 8.80
C ALA A 72 -5.88 -5.26 9.03
N VAL A 73 -5.89 -4.34 9.99
CA VAL A 73 -6.98 -3.39 10.16
C VAL A 73 -6.63 -2.12 9.38
N LEU A 74 -7.48 -1.75 8.41
CA LEU A 74 -7.42 -0.49 7.70
C LEU A 74 -8.41 0.47 8.35
N ASN A 75 -7.89 1.40 9.15
CA ASN A 75 -8.69 2.50 9.69
C ASN A 75 -8.71 3.65 8.69
N ILE A 76 -9.86 3.87 8.06
CA ILE A 76 -10.06 4.95 7.09
C ILE A 76 -11.03 5.95 7.69
N ASP A 77 -10.50 7.09 8.15
CA ASP A 77 -11.24 8.13 8.84
C ASP A 77 -12.17 7.59 9.96
N GLY A 78 -11.68 6.64 10.76
CA GLY A 78 -12.42 6.01 11.85
C GLY A 78 -13.26 4.78 11.48
N VAL A 79 -13.33 4.39 10.22
CA VAL A 79 -13.97 3.14 9.77
C VAL A 79 -12.93 2.02 9.71
N ASN A 80 -13.19 0.88 10.34
CA ASN A 80 -12.25 -0.23 10.37
C ASN A 80 -12.66 -1.33 9.38
N LEU A 81 -11.85 -1.52 8.34
CA LEU A 81 -11.96 -2.65 7.42
C LEU A 81 -10.89 -3.69 7.79
N LEU A 82 -11.26 -4.95 7.90
CA LEU A 82 -10.31 -6.04 8.19
C LEU A 82 -9.99 -6.81 6.91
N THR A 83 -8.71 -7.05 6.63
CA THR A 83 -8.28 -7.95 5.55
C THR A 83 -8.06 -9.36 6.08
N ASP A 84 -8.36 -10.38 5.28
CA ASP A 84 -7.92 -11.78 5.42
C ASP A 84 -7.70 -12.25 6.87
N PRO A 85 -8.78 -12.47 7.65
CA PRO A 85 -8.68 -12.68 9.10
C PRO A 85 -8.10 -14.06 9.46
N PHE A 86 -6.87 -14.04 9.97
CA PHE A 86 -6.15 -15.19 10.53
C PHE A 86 -5.75 -14.92 11.98
N PHE A 87 -6.12 -15.81 12.92
CA PHE A 87 -5.90 -15.59 14.35
C PHE A 87 -5.36 -16.81 15.11
N SER A 88 -4.95 -17.88 14.42
CA SER A 88 -4.50 -19.10 15.08
C SER A 88 -3.19 -18.89 15.82
N PRO A 89 -3.00 -19.51 17.01
CA PRO A 89 -1.76 -19.39 17.77
C PRO A 89 -0.53 -19.88 16.99
N ALA A 90 0.65 -19.40 17.37
CA ALA A 90 1.92 -19.89 16.86
C ALA A 90 2.02 -21.42 16.94
N GLY A 91 2.51 -22.05 15.88
CA GLY A 91 2.72 -23.49 15.79
C GLY A 91 1.48 -24.31 15.45
N THR A 92 0.35 -23.67 15.10
CA THR A 92 -0.84 -24.35 14.58
C THR A 92 -0.52 -24.98 13.22
N GLU A 93 -0.95 -26.22 13.03
CA GLU A 93 -0.73 -27.01 11.81
C GLU A 93 -2.05 -27.20 11.06
N PHE A 94 -2.02 -27.04 9.74
CA PHE A 94 -3.15 -27.15 8.84
C PHE A 94 -2.84 -28.21 7.80
N ASP A 95 -3.60 -29.31 7.81
CA ASP A 95 -3.56 -30.31 6.76
C ASP A 95 -4.40 -29.82 5.57
N VAL A 96 -3.72 -29.42 4.49
CA VAL A 96 -4.36 -28.99 3.23
C VAL A 96 -4.37 -30.12 2.19
N GLY A 97 -4.21 -31.37 2.63
CA GLY A 97 -4.29 -32.60 1.82
C GLY A 97 -3.03 -32.92 1.02
N ILE A 98 -2.37 -31.91 0.46
CA ILE A 98 -1.10 -32.06 -0.29
C ILE A 98 0.14 -31.68 0.51
N ALA A 99 -0.05 -30.96 1.61
CA ALA A 99 1.00 -30.52 2.51
C ALA A 99 0.40 -30.22 3.90
N THR A 100 1.25 -30.22 4.92
CA THR A 100 0.92 -29.62 6.21
C THR A 100 1.55 -28.25 6.26
N LEU A 101 0.72 -27.21 6.33
CA LEU A 101 1.17 -25.84 6.54
C LEU A 101 1.26 -25.57 8.04
N LYS A 102 2.22 -24.75 8.44
CA LYS A 102 2.43 -24.40 9.85
C LYS A 102 2.76 -22.93 9.96
N ASN A 103 2.06 -22.23 10.84
CA ASN A 103 2.42 -20.87 11.19
C ASN A 103 3.52 -20.87 12.28
N ALA A 104 4.54 -20.03 12.10
CA ALA A 104 5.63 -19.85 13.06
C ALA A 104 5.24 -18.88 14.18
N ASP A 105 4.46 -17.85 13.85
CA ASP A 105 4.07 -16.78 14.78
C ASP A 105 2.54 -16.73 14.93
N GLY A 106 2.08 -16.26 16.09
CA GLY A 106 0.67 -15.96 16.34
C GLY A 106 0.33 -14.53 15.90
N PRO A 107 -0.96 -14.16 15.89
CA PRO A 107 -1.37 -12.80 15.57
C PRO A 107 -0.85 -11.82 16.63
N ALA A 108 -0.40 -10.65 16.19
CA ALA A 108 0.06 -9.58 17.06
C ALA A 108 -1.07 -8.95 17.89
N LEU A 109 -2.32 -9.09 17.43
CA LEU A 109 -3.53 -8.73 18.16
C LEU A 109 -4.47 -9.92 18.24
N GLY A 110 -4.95 -10.23 19.45
CA GLY A 110 -6.02 -11.21 19.63
C GLY A 110 -7.37 -10.65 19.16
N LEU A 111 -8.35 -11.54 18.99
CA LEU A 111 -9.74 -11.14 18.64
C LEU A 111 -10.34 -10.11 19.61
N ALA A 112 -9.95 -10.16 20.88
CA ALA A 112 -10.43 -9.24 21.92
C ALA A 112 -9.76 -7.86 21.88
N ASP A 113 -8.61 -7.75 21.22
CA ASP A 113 -7.83 -6.51 21.12
C ASP A 113 -8.14 -5.74 19.82
N LEU A 114 -8.95 -6.33 18.92
CA LEU A 114 -9.38 -5.67 17.70
C LEU A 114 -10.31 -4.50 18.00
N PRO A 115 -10.20 -3.38 17.26
CA PRO A 115 -11.24 -2.36 17.28
C PRO A 115 -12.54 -2.92 16.67
N PRO A 116 -13.68 -2.22 16.84
CA PRO A 116 -14.91 -2.59 16.15
C PRO A 116 -14.69 -2.68 14.64
N ILE A 117 -14.92 -3.86 14.04
CA ILE A 117 -14.73 -4.11 12.60
C ILE A 117 -16.04 -3.89 11.87
N ASP A 118 -16.07 -2.94 10.93
CA ASP A 118 -17.25 -2.53 10.18
C ASP A 118 -17.54 -3.42 8.96
N ALA A 119 -16.48 -3.91 8.30
CA ALA A 119 -16.56 -4.83 7.18
C ALA A 119 -15.24 -5.61 7.00
N VAL A 120 -15.31 -6.70 6.26
CA VAL A 120 -14.18 -7.58 5.94
C VAL A 120 -13.95 -7.60 4.43
N LEU A 121 -12.70 -7.44 4.02
CA LEU A 121 -12.20 -7.66 2.66
C LEU A 121 -11.43 -8.98 2.67
N LEU A 122 -12.07 -10.05 2.20
CA LEU A 122 -11.54 -11.41 2.24
C LEU A 122 -11.12 -11.83 0.84
N SER A 123 -9.82 -11.90 0.56
CA SER A 123 -9.30 -12.17 -0.78
C SER A 123 -9.72 -13.54 -1.31
N HIS A 124 -9.73 -14.55 -0.45
CA HIS A 124 -10.22 -15.91 -0.70
C HIS A 124 -10.40 -16.63 0.65
N GLU A 125 -11.28 -17.62 0.70
CA GLU A 125 -11.69 -18.29 1.93
C GLU A 125 -11.09 -19.68 2.14
N ASP A 126 -10.46 -20.26 1.13
CA ASP A 126 -10.05 -21.67 1.11
C ASP A 126 -8.61 -21.90 1.60
N HIS A 127 -7.84 -20.83 1.85
CA HIS A 127 -6.49 -20.91 2.40
C HIS A 127 -6.42 -20.52 3.89
N PRO A 128 -5.77 -21.35 4.72
CA PRO A 128 -5.73 -21.14 6.17
C PRO A 128 -4.94 -19.90 6.57
N ASP A 129 -3.96 -19.44 5.78
CA ASP A 129 -3.17 -18.24 6.00
C ASP A 129 -3.92 -16.93 5.74
N ASN A 130 -5.06 -17.00 5.06
CA ASN A 130 -5.96 -15.86 4.81
C ASN A 130 -7.27 -15.97 5.60
N LEU A 131 -7.71 -17.18 5.95
CA LEU A 131 -8.91 -17.40 6.75
C LEU A 131 -8.86 -18.70 7.54
N ASP A 132 -8.61 -18.59 8.85
CA ASP A 132 -8.71 -19.71 9.78
C ASP A 132 -10.08 -19.83 10.46
N GLU A 133 -10.26 -20.87 11.27
CA GLU A 133 -11.50 -21.12 12.00
C GLU A 133 -11.89 -20.00 12.98
N LEU A 134 -10.91 -19.25 13.50
CA LEU A 134 -11.16 -18.10 14.37
C LEU A 134 -11.63 -16.88 13.55
N GLY A 135 -10.98 -16.60 12.42
CA GLY A 135 -11.39 -15.58 11.47
C GLY A 135 -12.77 -15.84 10.86
N ARG A 136 -13.09 -17.12 10.56
CA ARG A 136 -14.44 -17.51 10.08
C ARG A 136 -15.56 -17.10 11.05
N LYS A 137 -15.33 -17.18 12.36
CA LYS A 137 -16.30 -16.74 13.37
C LYS A 137 -16.47 -15.23 13.37
N LEU A 138 -15.41 -14.48 13.05
CA LEU A 138 -15.49 -13.01 12.92
C LEU A 138 -16.36 -12.60 11.72
N LEU A 139 -16.54 -13.43 10.70
CA LEU A 139 -17.41 -13.10 9.57
C LEU A 139 -18.90 -13.02 9.97
N ASP A 140 -19.30 -13.64 11.08
CA ASP A 140 -20.70 -13.69 11.50
C ASP A 140 -21.22 -12.30 11.89
N GLY A 141 -22.33 -11.91 11.25
CA GLY A 141 -22.97 -10.60 11.46
C GLY A 141 -22.27 -9.42 10.78
N ARG A 142 -21.20 -9.66 9.99
CA ARG A 142 -20.45 -8.61 9.29
C ARG A 142 -20.75 -8.58 7.80
N LYS A 143 -20.49 -7.42 7.19
CA LYS A 143 -20.40 -7.31 5.72
C LYS A 143 -19.06 -7.87 5.28
N VAL A 144 -19.06 -8.81 4.35
CA VAL A 144 -17.85 -9.45 3.83
C VAL A 144 -17.89 -9.38 2.31
N LEU A 145 -16.81 -8.88 1.71
CA LEU A 145 -16.59 -8.92 0.27
C LEU A 145 -15.50 -9.93 -0.03
N THR A 146 -15.74 -10.83 -0.99
CA THR A 146 -14.84 -11.93 -1.33
C THR A 146 -15.08 -12.41 -2.77
N THR A 147 -14.52 -13.54 -3.17
CA THR A 147 -14.74 -14.19 -4.47
C THR A 147 -16.17 -14.73 -4.62
N VAL A 148 -16.57 -15.09 -5.84
CA VAL A 148 -17.93 -15.59 -6.11
C VAL A 148 -18.12 -16.99 -5.53
N ASP A 149 -17.11 -17.84 -5.65
CA ASP A 149 -17.09 -19.14 -4.99
C ASP A 149 -17.01 -19.00 -3.45
N GLY A 150 -16.25 -18.05 -2.92
CA GLY A 150 -16.13 -17.84 -1.49
C GLY A 150 -17.44 -17.42 -0.85
N ALA A 151 -18.20 -16.56 -1.52
CA ALA A 151 -19.55 -16.23 -1.07
C ALA A 151 -20.50 -17.43 -1.06
N LYS A 152 -20.33 -18.39 -1.98
CA LYS A 152 -21.08 -19.64 -2.00
C LYS A 152 -20.62 -20.57 -0.87
N ASN A 153 -19.31 -20.69 -0.64
CA ASN A 153 -18.73 -21.61 0.34
C ASN A 153 -18.92 -21.12 1.79
N LEU A 154 -19.08 -19.81 2.00
CA LEU A 154 -19.32 -19.19 3.30
C LEU A 154 -20.80 -19.09 3.71
N GLN A 155 -21.71 -19.67 2.93
CA GLN A 155 -23.12 -19.76 3.28
C GLN A 155 -23.32 -20.45 4.64
N PRO A 156 -24.38 -20.08 5.40
CA PRO A 156 -25.51 -19.23 5.02
C PRO A 156 -25.36 -17.75 5.40
N ARG A 157 -24.13 -17.23 5.57
CA ARG A 157 -23.91 -15.85 6.05
C ARG A 157 -24.51 -14.81 5.10
N PRO A 158 -25.58 -14.08 5.50
CA PRO A 158 -26.30 -13.17 4.60
C PRO A 158 -25.52 -11.90 4.27
N GLY A 159 -24.48 -11.57 5.06
CA GLY A 159 -23.62 -10.40 4.85
C GLY A 159 -22.45 -10.64 3.90
N VAL A 160 -22.26 -11.87 3.40
CA VAL A 160 -21.16 -12.22 2.49
C VAL A 160 -21.60 -12.00 1.04
N ARG A 161 -20.79 -11.28 0.27
CA ARG A 161 -21.02 -11.02 -1.15
C ARG A 161 -19.76 -11.30 -1.95
N GLY A 162 -19.94 -12.07 -3.03
CA GLY A 162 -18.90 -12.33 -4.01
C GLY A 162 -18.78 -11.23 -5.04
N LEU A 163 -17.56 -10.98 -5.51
CA LEU A 163 -17.22 -10.00 -6.54
C LEU A 163 -16.55 -10.70 -7.72
N ARG A 164 -16.93 -10.34 -8.94
CA ARG A 164 -16.14 -10.66 -10.13
C ARG A 164 -15.01 -9.63 -10.34
N PRO A 165 -13.94 -9.98 -11.07
CA PRO A 165 -12.94 -9.00 -11.49
C PRO A 165 -13.59 -7.78 -12.15
N TRP A 166 -13.22 -6.60 -11.68
CA TRP A 166 -13.74 -5.28 -12.06
C TRP A 166 -15.20 -4.99 -11.70
N GLU A 167 -15.90 -5.90 -11.01
CA GLU A 167 -17.20 -5.60 -10.43
C GLU A 167 -17.00 -4.60 -9.29
N THR A 168 -17.77 -3.51 -9.32
CA THR A 168 -17.77 -2.48 -8.28
C THR A 168 -19.07 -2.50 -7.52
N VAL A 169 -18.99 -2.48 -6.19
CA VAL A 169 -20.16 -2.53 -5.31
C VAL A 169 -20.11 -1.41 -4.28
N PRO A 170 -21.26 -0.84 -3.90
CA PRO A 170 -21.30 0.08 -2.79
C PRO A 170 -21.10 -0.67 -1.47
N LEU A 171 -20.32 -0.08 -0.56
CA LEU A 171 -20.16 -0.53 0.81
C LEU A 171 -20.47 0.63 1.75
N VAL A 172 -21.43 0.42 2.66
CA VAL A 172 -21.70 1.35 3.77
C VAL A 172 -21.14 0.74 5.05
N ALA A 173 -20.13 1.38 5.63
CA ALA A 173 -19.37 0.89 6.78
C ALA A 173 -19.06 2.08 7.71
N GLY A 174 -19.26 1.92 9.03
CA GLY A 174 -19.08 3.00 10.01
C GLY A 174 -19.81 4.31 9.69
N GLY A 175 -20.96 4.23 8.99
CA GLY A 175 -21.72 5.40 8.53
C GLY A 175 -21.14 6.14 7.31
N LYS A 176 -20.05 5.64 6.71
CA LYS A 176 -19.44 6.19 5.50
C LYS A 176 -19.73 5.34 4.26
N HIS A 177 -19.61 5.98 3.09
CA HIS A 177 -19.82 5.36 1.79
C HIS A 177 -18.47 5.09 1.10
N PHE A 178 -18.30 3.85 0.67
CA PHE A 178 -17.20 3.38 -0.14
C PHE A 178 -17.73 2.71 -1.41
N ARG A 179 -16.89 2.64 -2.42
CA ARG A 179 -17.03 1.75 -3.56
C ARG A 179 -15.88 0.77 -3.51
N ILE A 180 -16.20 -0.52 -3.57
CA ILE A 180 -15.21 -1.59 -3.55
C ILE A 180 -15.23 -2.28 -4.91
N THR A 181 -14.10 -2.30 -5.59
CA THR A 181 -13.95 -2.99 -6.87
C THR A 181 -13.06 -4.22 -6.68
N GLY A 182 -13.55 -5.39 -7.07
CA GLY A 182 -12.72 -6.60 -7.11
C GLY A 182 -11.65 -6.48 -8.21
N THR A 183 -10.41 -6.88 -7.94
CA THR A 183 -9.34 -6.92 -8.95
C THR A 183 -9.03 -8.36 -9.36
N PRO A 184 -8.62 -8.61 -10.61
CA PRO A 184 -8.20 -9.95 -11.03
C PRO A 184 -6.99 -10.41 -10.21
N CYS A 185 -6.96 -11.69 -9.87
CA CYS A 185 -5.81 -12.36 -9.25
C CYS A 185 -5.50 -13.65 -10.01
N GLN A 186 -4.24 -14.07 -9.93
CA GLN A 186 -3.80 -15.40 -10.32
C GLN A 186 -3.01 -16.00 -9.15
N HIS A 187 -3.60 -17.00 -8.50
CA HIS A 187 -3.04 -17.62 -7.30
C HIS A 187 -2.73 -19.10 -7.55
N LEU A 188 -3.72 -19.98 -7.40
CA LEU A 188 -3.64 -21.39 -7.77
C LEU A 188 -4.37 -21.65 -9.10
N PRO A 189 -3.89 -22.60 -9.93
CA PRO A 189 -4.67 -23.07 -11.09
C PRO A 189 -6.06 -23.56 -10.65
N GLY A 190 -7.09 -22.79 -11.00
CA GLY A 190 -8.49 -23.10 -10.66
C GLY A 190 -8.95 -22.65 -9.26
N GLY A 191 -8.08 -22.05 -8.45
CA GLY A 191 -8.47 -21.37 -7.22
C GLY A 191 -8.88 -19.92 -7.52
N GLU A 192 -9.96 -19.44 -6.90
CA GLU A 192 -10.35 -18.03 -7.01
C GLU A 192 -9.64 -17.22 -5.92
N CYS A 193 -9.16 -16.04 -6.29
CA CYS A 193 -8.73 -15.01 -5.37
C CYS A 193 -9.14 -13.65 -5.95
N THR A 194 -9.36 -12.66 -5.10
CA THR A 194 -9.64 -11.28 -5.49
C THR A 194 -8.80 -10.31 -4.66
N GLY A 195 -8.35 -9.25 -5.32
CA GLY A 195 -7.92 -8.04 -4.62
C GLY A 195 -9.06 -7.04 -4.56
N PHE A 196 -8.79 -5.88 -3.95
CA PHE A 196 -9.79 -4.85 -3.70
C PHE A 196 -9.22 -3.46 -3.95
N ILE A 197 -9.89 -2.69 -4.81
CA ILE A 197 -9.76 -1.24 -4.85
C ILE A 197 -10.80 -0.66 -3.90
N ILE A 198 -10.35 0.15 -2.96
CA ILE A 198 -11.18 0.89 -2.01
C ILE A 198 -11.20 2.34 -2.46
N GLU A 199 -12.39 2.83 -2.80
CA GLU A 199 -12.61 4.17 -3.31
C GLU A 199 -13.66 4.89 -2.45
N SER A 200 -13.46 6.19 -2.21
CA SER A 200 -14.46 7.07 -1.60
C SER A 200 -14.36 8.46 -2.22
N ASP A 201 -15.48 9.16 -2.35
CA ASP A 201 -15.50 10.56 -2.82
C ASP A 201 -14.67 11.47 -1.90
N SER A 202 -14.53 11.07 -0.63
CA SER A 202 -13.71 11.77 0.37
C SER A 202 -12.20 11.70 0.11
N PHE A 203 -11.72 10.75 -0.70
CA PHE A 203 -10.29 10.58 -0.95
C PHE A 203 -9.72 11.65 -1.89
N GLY A 204 -10.56 12.35 -2.64
CA GLY A 204 -10.13 13.29 -3.67
C GLY A 204 -9.61 12.61 -4.94
N SER A 205 -8.92 13.37 -5.77
CA SER A 205 -8.38 12.91 -7.05
C SER A 205 -6.98 13.46 -7.30
N ASN A 206 -6.21 12.74 -8.12
CA ASN A 206 -4.93 13.19 -8.64
C ASN A 206 -4.86 12.87 -10.14
N GLU A 207 -4.27 13.77 -10.92
CA GLU A 207 -4.13 13.62 -12.38
C GLU A 207 -5.45 13.27 -13.10
N GLY A 208 -6.58 13.75 -12.59
CA GLY A 208 -7.91 13.47 -13.15
C GLY A 208 -8.49 12.09 -12.81
N LEU A 209 -7.82 11.29 -11.98
CA LEU A 209 -8.30 9.99 -11.52
C LEU A 209 -8.65 10.02 -10.02
N PRO A 210 -9.68 9.29 -9.58
CA PRO A 210 -9.98 9.13 -8.17
C PRO A 210 -8.81 8.48 -7.43
N ASN A 211 -8.51 9.02 -6.24
CA ASN A 211 -7.53 8.41 -5.34
C ASN A 211 -8.12 7.14 -4.72
N VAL A 212 -7.30 6.09 -4.60
CA VAL A 212 -7.73 4.81 -4.04
C VAL A 212 -6.68 4.15 -3.17
N ILE A 213 -7.13 3.23 -2.33
CA ILE A 213 -6.29 2.25 -1.65
C ILE A 213 -6.48 0.91 -2.36
N TYR A 214 -5.37 0.24 -2.69
CA TYR A 214 -5.38 -1.08 -3.33
C TYR A 214 -4.88 -2.14 -2.35
N PHE A 215 -5.65 -3.19 -2.13
CA PHE A 215 -5.22 -4.41 -1.45
C PHE A 215 -5.16 -5.55 -2.48
N SER A 216 -4.00 -6.19 -2.67
CA SER A 216 -3.83 -7.11 -3.79
C SER A 216 -4.56 -8.44 -3.66
N GLY A 217 -4.81 -8.88 -2.43
CA GLY A 217 -5.00 -10.31 -2.17
C GLY A 217 -3.80 -11.12 -2.64
N ASP A 218 -3.95 -12.44 -2.63
CA ASP A 218 -2.91 -13.35 -3.05
C ASP A 218 -2.87 -13.48 -4.57
N THR A 219 -1.84 -12.92 -5.20
CA THR A 219 -1.67 -13.00 -6.65
C THR A 219 -0.21 -12.92 -7.01
N VAL A 220 0.18 -13.58 -8.10
CA VAL A 220 1.39 -13.22 -8.84
C VAL A 220 1.14 -11.95 -9.67
N TYR A 221 2.21 -11.36 -10.18
CA TYR A 221 2.06 -10.29 -11.18
C TYR A 221 1.39 -10.84 -12.45
N ILE A 222 0.32 -10.17 -12.88
CA ILE A 222 -0.35 -10.39 -14.17
C ILE A 222 -0.52 -9.04 -14.88
N ASP A 223 -0.35 -9.01 -16.21
CA ASP A 223 -0.40 -7.76 -16.97
C ASP A 223 -1.74 -7.03 -16.84
N GLU A 224 -2.84 -7.73 -16.54
CA GLU A 224 -4.15 -7.12 -16.35
C GLU A 224 -4.18 -6.15 -15.16
N LEU A 225 -3.34 -6.33 -14.14
CA LEU A 225 -3.27 -5.42 -12.99
C LEU A 225 -2.81 -4.01 -13.38
N THR A 226 -2.09 -3.85 -14.50
CA THR A 226 -1.69 -2.52 -15.00
C THR A 226 -2.89 -1.63 -15.34
N ARG A 227 -4.05 -2.23 -15.64
CA ARG A 227 -5.30 -1.52 -15.92
C ARG A 227 -5.84 -0.75 -14.72
N ILE A 228 -5.36 -1.02 -13.51
CA ILE A 228 -5.68 -0.22 -12.32
C ILE A 228 -5.35 1.25 -12.59
N ARG A 229 -4.20 1.54 -13.21
CA ARG A 229 -3.74 2.91 -13.49
C ARG A 229 -4.59 3.67 -14.49
N GLU A 230 -5.29 2.96 -15.36
CA GLU A 230 -6.20 3.57 -16.35
C GLU A 230 -7.42 4.20 -15.66
N LYS A 231 -7.80 3.69 -14.49
CA LYS A 231 -9.04 4.04 -13.79
C LYS A 231 -8.79 4.82 -12.51
N TYR A 232 -7.66 4.59 -11.86
CA TYR A 232 -7.39 5.08 -10.51
C TYR A 232 -5.99 5.67 -10.37
N HIS A 233 -5.87 6.60 -9.44
CA HIS A 233 -4.59 6.98 -8.85
C HIS A 233 -4.41 6.20 -7.54
N VAL A 234 -3.44 5.29 -7.51
CA VAL A 234 -3.22 4.41 -6.35
C VAL A 234 -2.39 5.14 -5.31
N THR A 235 -3.02 5.61 -4.25
CA THR A 235 -2.32 6.34 -3.19
C THR A 235 -1.55 5.36 -2.29
N VAL A 236 -2.18 4.24 -1.92
CA VAL A 236 -1.53 3.20 -1.12
C VAL A 236 -1.81 1.84 -1.75
N ALA A 237 -0.75 1.08 -2.01
CA ALA A 237 -0.83 -0.31 -2.47
C ALA A 237 -0.36 -1.24 -1.35
N LEU A 238 -1.28 -2.00 -0.77
CA LEU A 238 -1.01 -3.09 0.16
C LEU A 238 -0.86 -4.37 -0.66
N LEU A 239 0.35 -4.90 -0.77
CA LEU A 239 0.63 -6.07 -1.59
C LEU A 239 0.96 -7.28 -0.71
N ASN A 240 0.25 -8.39 -0.91
CA ASN A 240 0.61 -9.68 -0.34
C ASN A 240 1.78 -10.27 -1.14
N LEU A 241 2.90 -10.49 -0.45
CA LEU A 241 4.16 -10.93 -1.02
C LEU A 241 4.49 -12.35 -0.54
N GLY A 242 5.74 -12.61 -0.18
CA GLY A 242 6.20 -13.88 0.37
C GLY A 242 6.73 -14.86 -0.67
N ALA A 243 6.51 -14.59 -1.97
CA ALA A 243 6.87 -15.51 -3.06
C ALA A 243 6.48 -16.96 -2.73
N ALA A 244 5.24 -17.14 -2.26
CA ALA A 244 4.72 -18.43 -1.85
C ALA A 244 4.77 -19.42 -3.01
N VAL A 245 5.10 -20.67 -2.71
CA VAL A 245 5.21 -21.74 -3.72
C VAL A 245 4.30 -22.91 -3.35
N ALA A 246 3.36 -23.22 -4.23
CA ALA A 246 2.50 -24.39 -4.11
C ALA A 246 3.19 -25.63 -4.72
N PRO A 247 3.26 -26.76 -4.00
CA PRO A 247 3.72 -28.02 -4.56
C PRO A 247 2.59 -28.69 -5.36
N LEU A 248 2.58 -28.55 -6.69
CA LEU A 248 1.58 -29.17 -7.57
C LEU A 248 2.12 -30.43 -8.26
N PRO A 249 1.26 -31.36 -8.74
CA PRO A 249 1.69 -32.58 -9.43
C PRO A 249 2.60 -32.35 -10.65
N ASN A 250 2.48 -31.19 -11.30
CA ASN A 250 3.26 -30.82 -12.48
C ASN A 250 4.51 -29.97 -12.15
N GLY A 251 4.85 -29.84 -10.87
CA GLY A 251 5.98 -29.04 -10.38
C GLY A 251 5.54 -27.88 -9.50
N PRO A 252 6.49 -27.27 -8.77
CA PRO A 252 6.22 -26.11 -7.92
C PRO A 252 5.77 -24.91 -8.75
N VAL A 253 4.75 -24.21 -8.29
CA VAL A 253 4.24 -22.98 -8.91
C VAL A 253 4.28 -21.86 -7.89
N GLN A 254 4.83 -20.71 -8.28
CA GLN A 254 4.74 -19.50 -7.47
C GLN A 254 3.32 -18.94 -7.52
N ILE A 255 2.75 -18.60 -6.37
CA ILE A 255 1.33 -18.24 -6.22
C ILE A 255 1.12 -16.84 -5.63
N THR A 256 2.15 -16.20 -5.07
CA THR A 256 2.12 -14.79 -4.65
C THR A 256 3.31 -14.02 -5.22
N MET A 257 3.22 -12.69 -5.25
CA MET A 257 4.29 -11.83 -5.76
C MET A 257 5.59 -11.98 -4.97
N ASP A 258 6.71 -11.94 -5.68
CA ASP A 258 8.02 -11.61 -5.10
C ASP A 258 8.25 -10.10 -5.11
N GLY A 259 9.35 -9.65 -4.50
CA GLY A 259 9.72 -8.23 -4.44
C GLY A 259 9.94 -7.58 -5.81
N LYS A 260 10.39 -8.32 -6.82
CA LYS A 260 10.62 -7.77 -8.17
C LYS A 260 9.31 -7.55 -8.91
N GLN A 261 8.41 -8.52 -8.81
CA GLN A 261 7.04 -8.41 -9.31
C GLN A 261 6.29 -7.28 -8.62
N ALA A 262 6.42 -7.14 -7.30
CA ALA A 262 5.85 -6.05 -6.53
C ALA A 262 6.40 -4.69 -6.96
N ALA A 263 7.72 -4.55 -7.12
CA ALA A 263 8.34 -3.31 -7.56
C ALA A 263 7.95 -2.95 -9.00
N ARG A 264 7.84 -3.94 -9.89
CA ARG A 264 7.30 -3.76 -11.25
C ARG A 264 5.87 -3.23 -11.19
N LEU A 265 4.98 -3.91 -10.46
CA LEU A 265 3.58 -3.52 -10.35
C LEU A 265 3.46 -2.11 -9.78
N PHE A 266 4.17 -1.81 -8.69
CA PHE A 266 4.19 -0.51 -8.03
C PHE A 266 4.48 0.64 -9.01
N ARG A 267 5.50 0.48 -9.87
CA ARG A 267 5.86 1.47 -10.89
C ARG A 267 4.82 1.58 -12.00
N GLU A 268 4.31 0.45 -12.49
CA GLU A 268 3.35 0.43 -13.60
C GLU A 268 1.99 1.01 -13.18
N ILE A 269 1.55 0.73 -11.94
CA ILE A 269 0.33 1.34 -11.39
C ILE A 269 0.54 2.76 -10.84
N LYS A 270 1.79 3.26 -10.87
CA LYS A 270 2.23 4.53 -10.29
C LYS A 270 1.68 4.74 -8.89
N ALA A 271 1.84 3.75 -8.02
CA ALA A 271 1.42 3.89 -6.64
C ALA A 271 2.31 4.89 -5.89
N ASP A 272 1.74 5.66 -4.95
CA ASP A 272 2.54 6.62 -4.17
C ASP A 272 3.29 5.93 -3.02
N ILE A 273 2.63 4.98 -2.35
CA ILE A 273 3.15 4.25 -1.19
C ILE A 273 2.92 2.74 -1.37
N LEU A 274 3.95 1.94 -1.12
CA LEU A 274 3.88 0.48 -1.04
C LEU A 274 3.88 0.03 0.42
N VAL A 275 2.89 -0.77 0.82
CA VAL A 275 2.84 -1.45 2.11
C VAL A 275 2.97 -2.96 1.85
N PRO A 276 4.13 -3.58 2.10
CA PRO A 276 4.28 -5.02 1.94
C PRO A 276 3.57 -5.76 3.09
N MET A 277 2.89 -6.85 2.77
CA MET A 277 2.27 -7.80 3.71
C MET A 277 2.55 -9.24 3.29
N HIS A 278 2.13 -10.23 4.08
CA HIS A 278 2.14 -11.65 3.69
C HIS A 278 3.52 -12.19 3.31
N PHE A 279 4.57 -11.84 4.06
CA PHE A 279 5.94 -12.31 3.79
C PHE A 279 6.65 -12.91 5.01
N GLU A 280 5.96 -13.08 6.14
CA GLU A 280 6.50 -13.70 7.35
C GLU A 280 5.51 -14.71 7.95
N SER A 281 5.98 -15.45 8.95
CA SER A 281 5.17 -16.33 9.80
C SER A 281 4.69 -17.64 9.18
N TRP A 282 4.98 -17.95 7.91
CA TRP A 282 4.60 -19.22 7.29
C TRP A 282 5.74 -19.94 6.57
N GLY A 283 5.74 -21.27 6.65
CA GLY A 283 6.80 -22.12 6.09
C GLY A 283 6.82 -22.24 4.56
N HIS A 284 5.72 -21.92 3.87
CA HIS A 284 5.64 -21.96 2.40
C HIS A 284 6.08 -20.65 1.73
N PHE A 285 6.39 -19.61 2.50
CA PHE A 285 6.99 -18.39 1.98
C PHE A 285 8.48 -18.62 1.69
N THR A 286 8.95 -18.06 0.58
CA THR A 286 10.34 -18.21 0.13
C THR A 286 11.11 -16.90 0.12
N GLN A 287 10.44 -15.76 0.38
CA GLN A 287 11.06 -14.45 0.48
C GLN A 287 10.49 -13.66 1.67
N PHE A 288 11.38 -13.17 2.54
CA PHE A 288 11.03 -12.51 3.81
C PHE A 288 11.44 -11.04 3.84
N GLY A 289 11.12 -10.32 4.93
CA GLY A 289 11.26 -8.86 5.01
C GLY A 289 12.66 -8.32 4.69
N LYS A 290 13.72 -8.98 5.19
CA LYS A 290 15.12 -8.57 4.89
C LYS A 290 15.47 -8.71 3.41
N ASP A 291 14.97 -9.75 2.74
CA ASP A 291 15.23 -9.98 1.33
C ASP A 291 14.40 -9.04 0.46
N LEU A 292 13.13 -8.81 0.83
CA LEU A 292 12.28 -7.80 0.22
C LEU A 292 12.90 -6.40 0.29
N ALA A 293 13.41 -5.99 1.45
CA ALA A 293 14.05 -4.69 1.62
C ALA A 293 15.25 -4.51 0.68
N ARG A 294 16.11 -5.53 0.53
CA ARG A 294 17.23 -5.49 -0.43
C ARG A 294 16.76 -5.40 -1.88
N VAL A 295 15.67 -6.10 -2.22
CA VAL A 295 15.09 -6.00 -3.56
C VAL A 295 14.53 -4.61 -3.81
N PHE A 296 13.79 -4.03 -2.87
CA PHE A 296 13.22 -2.69 -3.00
C PHE A 296 14.29 -1.59 -3.09
N GLU A 297 15.43 -1.75 -2.41
CA GLU A 297 16.60 -0.89 -2.58
C GLU A 297 17.23 -1.04 -3.97
N ALA A 298 17.42 -2.28 -4.44
CA ALA A 298 17.95 -2.54 -5.78
C ALA A 298 17.02 -2.06 -6.92
N GLU A 299 15.72 -1.97 -6.63
CA GLU A 299 14.67 -1.52 -7.55
C GLU A 299 14.36 -0.01 -7.43
N ASP A 300 15.09 0.72 -6.56
CA ASP A 300 14.98 2.15 -6.30
C ASP A 300 13.57 2.61 -5.89
N ILE A 301 12.90 1.82 -5.04
CA ILE A 301 11.58 2.15 -4.49
C ILE A 301 11.53 2.21 -2.97
N GLN A 302 12.65 1.97 -2.27
CA GLN A 302 12.73 1.89 -0.81
C GLN A 302 12.10 3.08 -0.08
N ASP A 303 12.26 4.31 -0.62
CA ASP A 303 11.74 5.54 0.00
C ASP A 303 10.21 5.68 -0.13
N LYS A 304 9.58 4.79 -0.90
CA LYS A 304 8.13 4.68 -1.05
C LYS A 304 7.54 3.50 -0.27
N VAL A 305 8.37 2.71 0.40
CA VAL A 305 7.93 1.55 1.16
C VAL A 305 7.61 1.93 2.60
N CYS A 306 6.36 1.73 2.99
CA CYS A 306 5.89 1.89 4.36
C CYS A 306 5.85 0.52 5.06
N TRP A 307 6.91 0.20 5.79
CA TRP A 307 6.96 -0.98 6.66
C TRP A 307 6.10 -0.78 7.90
N LEU A 308 5.35 -1.82 8.28
CA LEU A 308 4.51 -1.85 9.48
C LEU A 308 5.20 -2.68 10.57
N THR A 309 5.00 -2.27 11.83
CA THR A 309 5.33 -3.11 12.99
C THR A 309 4.07 -3.89 13.38
N PRO A 310 4.10 -5.23 13.47
CA PRO A 310 2.93 -5.99 13.89
C PRO A 310 2.39 -5.51 15.25
N GLY A 311 1.07 -5.29 15.32
CA GLY A 311 0.35 -4.84 16.51
C GLY A 311 0.38 -3.33 16.77
N GLU A 312 1.21 -2.57 16.04
CA GLU A 312 1.26 -1.10 16.18
C GLU A 312 0.43 -0.42 15.09
N GLU A 313 -0.43 0.52 15.50
CA GLU A 313 -1.13 1.38 14.55
C GLU A 313 -0.15 2.39 13.95
N LYS A 314 -0.09 2.45 12.61
CA LYS A 314 0.72 3.42 11.88
C LYS A 314 -0.14 4.25 10.94
N GLU A 315 -0.04 5.58 11.06
CA GLU A 315 -0.59 6.50 10.06
C GLU A 315 0.28 6.43 8.79
N VAL A 316 -0.35 6.05 7.68
CA VAL A 316 0.31 5.86 6.38
C VAL A 316 0.15 7.10 5.51
N ILE A 317 -1.04 7.73 5.54
CA ILE A 317 -1.34 9.00 4.87
C ILE A 317 -2.47 9.76 5.57
#